data_AF-A0A2E2R7I1-F1
#
_entry.id   AF-A0A2E2R7I1-F1
#
_cell.length_a   1.000
_cell.length_b   1.000
_cell.length_c   1.000
_cell.angle_alpha   90.00
_cell.angle_beta   90.00
_cell.angle_gamma   90.00
#
_symmetry.space_group_name_H-M   'P 1'
#
loop_
_entity.id
_entity.type
_entity.pdbx_description
1 polymer ?
#
loop_
_entity_poly.entity_id
_entity_poly.type
_entity_poly.pdbx_seq_one_letter_code
_entity_poly.pdbx_strand_id
1 'polypeptide(L)'
;MIHQYLLVTETGSKLTEGALKGRFTKARAAAKVDIKGFQFRDLRAKAATDTTEATGDIRQAQRQLGHAALSMTEHYTRQRKGDAVKPTK
;
A
#
# COMPACT_ATOMS: atom_id res chain seq x y z
N MET A 1 7.65 8.49 -28.65
CA MET A 1 8.89 8.36 -27.85
C MET A 1 8.70 7.16 -26.94
N ILE A 2 9.55 6.13 -27.04
CA ILE A 2 9.45 4.94 -26.18
C ILE A 2 10.45 5.13 -25.04
N HIS A 3 9.97 5.15 -23.80
CA HIS A 3 10.83 5.25 -22.63
C HIS A 3 11.12 3.84 -22.10
N GLN A 4 12.40 3.54 -21.81
CA GLN A 4 12.83 2.26 -21.24
C GLN A 4 12.26 1.99 -19.83
N TYR A 5 11.80 3.04 -19.16
CA TYR A 5 11.32 2.99 -17.78
C TYR A 5 9.80 3.18 -17.73
N LEU A 6 9.12 2.35 -16.94
CA LEU A 6 7.67 2.44 -16.72
C LEU A 6 7.28 3.75 -16.01
N LEU A 7 8.12 4.22 -15.07
CA LEU A 7 7.89 5.44 -14.30
C LEU A 7 8.89 6.51 -14.74
N VAL A 8 8.37 7.60 -15.30
CA VAL A 8 9.14 8.75 -15.76
C VAL A 8 8.64 10.05 -15.12
N THR A 9 9.51 11.05 -15.09
CA THR A 9 9.17 12.43 -14.77
C THR A 9 8.46 13.10 -15.93
N GLU A 10 7.99 14.32 -15.70
CA GLU A 10 7.35 15.19 -16.69
C GLU A 10 8.29 15.51 -17.88
N THR A 11 9.60 15.40 -17.66
CA THR A 11 10.66 15.57 -18.67
C THR A 11 11.06 14.26 -19.37
N GLY A 12 10.43 13.13 -19.05
CA GLY A 12 10.74 11.82 -19.62
C GLY A 12 11.93 11.09 -19.00
N SER A 13 12.56 11.67 -17.96
CA SER A 13 13.65 11.03 -17.22
C SER A 13 13.14 9.95 -16.28
N LYS A 14 13.95 8.93 -15.96
CA LYS A 14 13.56 7.89 -15.00
C LYS A 14 13.17 8.49 -13.64
N LEU A 15 12.08 8.02 -13.04
CA LEU A 15 11.70 8.43 -11.70
C LEU A 15 12.66 7.79 -10.68
N THR A 16 13.33 8.61 -9.86
CA THR A 16 14.22 8.13 -8.81
C THR A 16 13.45 7.78 -7.54
N GLU A 17 14.05 6.95 -6.68
CA GLU A 17 13.49 6.63 -5.36
C GLU A 17 13.25 7.90 -4.53
N GLY A 18 14.21 8.82 -4.51
CA GLY A 18 14.10 10.10 -3.80
C GLY A 18 12.95 10.97 -4.33
N ALA A 19 12.74 11.01 -5.64
CA ALA A 19 11.62 11.71 -6.26
C ALA A 19 10.27 11.06 -5.87
N LEU A 20 10.18 9.74 -5.89
CA LEU A 20 8.99 9.00 -5.47
C LEU A 20 8.65 9.27 -3.99
N LYS A 21 9.64 9.17 -3.10
CA LYS A 21 9.51 9.49 -1.67
C LYS A 21 9.11 10.95 -1.45
N GLY A 22 9.69 11.87 -2.20
CA GLY A 22 9.35 13.30 -2.17
C GLY A 22 7.90 13.56 -2.58
N ARG A 23 7.43 12.93 -3.66
CA ARG A 23 6.03 12.99 -4.13
C ARG A 23 5.07 12.48 -3.06
N PHE A 24 5.37 11.33 -2.43
CA PHE A 24 4.57 10.84 -1.31
C PHE A 24 4.54 11.82 -0.12
N THR A 25 5.69 12.39 0.23
CA THR A 25 5.78 13.34 1.36
C THR A 25 4.92 14.58 1.11
N LYS A 26 4.91 15.10 -0.13
CA LYS A 26 4.03 16.19 -0.55
C LYS A 26 2.55 15.79 -0.45
N ALA A 27 2.18 14.60 -0.94
CA ALA A 27 0.81 14.09 -0.87
C ALA A 27 0.34 13.93 0.59
N ARG A 28 1.20 13.40 1.48
CA ARG A 28 0.91 13.25 2.91
C ARG A 28 0.69 14.61 3.58
N ALA A 29 1.55 15.59 3.29
CA ALA A 29 1.41 16.94 3.82
C ALA A 29 0.10 17.60 3.34
N ALA A 30 -0.27 17.44 2.07
CA ALA A 30 -1.53 17.93 1.52
C ALA A 30 -2.75 17.27 2.19
N ALA A 31 -2.65 15.99 2.54
CA ALA A 31 -3.66 15.27 3.32
C ALA A 31 -3.67 15.61 4.83
N LYS A 32 -2.77 16.50 5.29
CA LYS A 32 -2.61 16.89 6.69
C LYS A 32 -2.32 15.71 7.63
N VAL A 33 -1.57 14.72 7.15
CA VAL A 33 -1.19 13.54 7.93
C VAL A 33 0.25 13.68 8.44
N ASP A 34 0.46 13.45 9.73
CA ASP A 34 1.80 13.46 10.33
C ASP A 34 2.64 12.25 9.86
N ILE A 35 3.95 12.42 9.79
CA ILE A 35 4.87 11.35 9.40
C ILE A 35 4.85 10.15 10.34
N LYS A 36 4.60 10.36 11.64
CA LYS A 36 4.46 9.27 12.61
C LYS A 36 3.12 8.56 12.47
N GLY A 37 2.13 9.24 11.90
CA GLY A 37 0.80 8.67 11.63
C GLY A 37 0.71 7.86 10.34
N PHE A 38 1.49 8.21 9.31
CA PHE A 38 1.50 7.47 8.04
C PHE A 38 2.81 7.64 7.26
N GLN A 39 3.46 6.50 7.01
CA GLN A 39 4.70 6.37 6.26
C GLN A 39 4.46 5.69 4.91
N PHE A 40 5.41 5.82 3.98
CA PHE A 40 5.25 5.27 2.63
C PHE A 40 5.05 3.75 2.62
N ARG A 41 5.75 3.04 3.51
CA ARG A 41 5.61 1.59 3.68
C ARG A 41 4.22 1.15 4.16
N ASP A 42 3.46 2.05 4.78
CA ASP A 42 2.13 1.72 5.31
C ASP A 42 1.10 1.55 4.19
N LEU A 43 1.39 2.05 2.97
CA LEU A 43 0.63 1.71 1.77
C LEU A 43 0.62 0.21 1.49
N ARG A 44 1.70 -0.51 1.82
CA ARG A 44 1.79 -1.96 1.65
C ARG A 44 0.84 -2.69 2.61
N ALA A 45 0.77 -2.23 3.86
CA ALA A 45 -0.17 -2.76 4.85
C ALA A 45 -1.62 -2.50 4.44
N LYS A 46 -1.91 -1.28 3.97
CA LYS A 46 -3.23 -0.90 3.44
C LYS A 46 -3.63 -1.76 2.26
N ALA A 47 -2.73 -1.95 1.28
CA ALA A 47 -2.99 -2.79 0.10
C ALA A 47 -3.31 -4.24 0.47
N ALA A 48 -2.57 -4.83 1.42
CA ALA A 48 -2.85 -6.18 1.93
C ALA A 48 -4.27 -6.30 2.53
N THR A 49 -4.63 -5.31 3.33
CA THR A 49 -5.93 -5.22 3.99
C THR A 49 -7.04 -5.08 2.97
N ASP A 50 -6.90 -4.16 2.02
CA ASP A 50 -7.90 -3.91 0.97
C ASP A 50 -8.14 -5.14 0.11
N THR A 51 -7.08 -5.87 -0.26
CA THR A 51 -7.21 -7.12 -1.00
C THR A 51 -7.91 -8.19 -0.18
N THR A 52 -7.59 -8.31 1.11
CA THR A 52 -8.25 -9.27 1.99
C THR A 52 -9.73 -8.94 2.15
N GLU A 53 -10.07 -7.66 2.34
CA GLU A 53 -11.46 -7.18 2.47
C GLU A 53 -12.26 -7.37 1.17
N ALA A 54 -11.67 -7.02 0.02
CA ALA A 54 -12.33 -7.13 -1.27
C ALA A 54 -12.58 -8.59 -1.70
N THR A 55 -11.69 -9.50 -1.29
CA THR A 55 -11.74 -10.91 -1.74
C THR A 55 -12.29 -11.87 -0.70
N GLY A 56 -12.29 -11.50 0.58
CA GLY A 56 -12.54 -12.40 1.69
C GLY A 56 -11.44 -13.46 1.91
N ASP A 57 -10.30 -13.37 1.20
CA ASP A 57 -9.23 -14.36 1.25
C ASP A 57 -7.84 -13.72 1.45
N ILE A 58 -7.30 -13.90 2.66
CA ILE A 58 -5.96 -13.41 3.05
C ILE A 58 -4.83 -14.03 2.21
N ARG A 59 -5.03 -15.20 1.59
CA ARG A 59 -4.01 -15.80 0.71
C ARG A 59 -3.81 -14.98 -0.56
N GLN A 60 -4.82 -14.23 -1.01
CA GLN A 60 -4.65 -13.30 -2.14
C GLN A 60 -3.72 -12.16 -1.76
N ALA A 61 -3.90 -11.60 -0.55
CA ALA A 61 -2.98 -10.61 0.00
C ALA A 61 -1.56 -11.18 0.19
N GLN A 62 -1.42 -12.44 0.65
CA GLN A 62 -0.10 -13.09 0.75
C GLN A 62 0.62 -13.13 -0.61
N ARG A 63 -0.08 -13.56 -1.66
CA ARG A 63 0.46 -13.62 -3.03
C ARG A 63 0.82 -12.23 -3.56
N GLN A 64 -0.04 -11.24 -3.35
CA GLN A 64 0.21 -9.86 -3.75
C GLN A 64 1.46 -9.27 -3.09
N LEU A 65 1.67 -9.58 -1.81
CA LEU A 65 2.82 -9.10 -1.05
C LEU A 65 4.09 -9.93 -1.33
N GLY A 66 3.96 -11.14 -1.85
CA GLY A 66 5.09 -12.05 -2.03
C GLY A 66 5.65 -12.58 -0.70
N HIS A 67 4.78 -12.80 0.31
CA HIS A 67 5.21 -13.36 1.59
C HIS A 67 5.30 -14.88 1.55
N ALA A 68 6.39 -15.43 2.10
CA ALA A 68 6.62 -16.87 2.20
C ALA A 68 5.61 -17.57 3.14
N ALA A 69 5.22 -16.90 4.23
CA ALA A 69 4.30 -17.45 5.23
C ALA A 69 3.07 -16.55 5.43
N LEU A 70 1.93 -17.18 5.75
CA LEU A 70 0.67 -16.49 6.02
C LEU A 70 0.78 -15.54 7.23
N SER A 71 1.51 -15.95 8.25
CA SER A 71 1.72 -15.18 9.49
C SER A 71 2.33 -13.80 9.26
N MET A 72 3.18 -13.65 8.23
CA MET A 72 3.70 -12.33 7.85
C MET A 72 2.60 -11.42 7.31
N THR A 73 1.70 -11.97 6.48
CA THR A 73 0.56 -11.23 5.93
C THR A 73 -0.44 -10.85 7.00
N GLU A 74 -0.69 -11.73 7.97
CA GLU A 74 -1.57 -11.44 9.11
C GLU A 74 -1.12 -10.22 9.91
N HIS A 75 0.19 -9.99 10.03
CA HIS A 75 0.71 -8.80 10.70
C HIS A 75 0.25 -7.50 10.01
N TYR A 76 0.09 -7.53 8.69
CA TYR A 76 -0.34 -6.37 7.89
C TYR A 76 -1.85 -6.16 7.86
N THR A 77 -2.66 -7.19 8.13
CA THR A 77 -4.13 -7.12 8.09
C THR A 77 -4.78 -6.93 9.47
N ARG A 78 -4.06 -7.20 10.57
CA ARG A 78 -4.59 -7.19 11.95
C ARG A 78 -4.80 -5.81 12.61
N GLN A 79 -4.39 -4.70 12.01
CA GLN A 79 -4.47 -3.37 12.65
C GLN A 79 -5.85 -2.69 12.54
N ARG A 80 -6.93 -3.43 12.30
CA ARG A 80 -8.30 -2.88 12.17
C ARG A 80 -9.07 -2.84 13.49
N LYS A 81 -9.99 -1.87 13.56
CA LYS A 81 -10.93 -1.59 14.66
C LYS A 81 -12.16 -2.54 14.67
N GLY A 82 -11.97 -3.80 14.26
CA GLY A 82 -13.02 -4.82 14.10
C GLY A 82 -13.28 -5.24 12.65
N ASP A 83 -13.76 -6.47 12.47
CA ASP A 83 -14.08 -7.04 11.16
C ASP A 83 -15.35 -6.41 10.57
N ALA A 84 -15.30 -6.11 9.27
CA ALA A 84 -16.51 -5.73 8.53
C ALA A 84 -17.42 -6.96 8.38
N VAL A 85 -18.35 -7.12 9.32
CA VAL A 85 -19.34 -8.21 9.28
C VAL A 85 -20.54 -7.81 8.43
N LYS A 86 -21.02 -8.75 7.62
CA LYS A 86 -22.31 -8.59 6.92
C LYS A 86 -23.44 -8.65 7.97
N PRO A 87 -24.57 -7.95 7.75
CA PRO A 87 -25.70 -8.02 8.66
C PRO A 87 -26.11 -9.47 8.89
N THR A 88 -26.08 -9.92 10.14
CA THR A 88 -26.85 -11.09 10.56
C THR A 88 -28.31 -10.65 10.62
N LYS A 89 -29.16 -11.43 9.95
CA LYS A 89 -30.61 -11.23 9.73
C LYS A 89 -31.31 -10.28 10.71
#